data_AF-A0A6J4PNN4-F1
#
_entry.id   AF-A0A6J4PNN4-F1
#
_cell.length_a   1.000
_cell.length_b   1.000
_cell.length_c   1.000
_cell.angle_alpha   90.00
_cell.angle_beta   90.00
_cell.angle_gamma   90.00
#
_symmetry.space_group_name_H-M   'P 1'
#
loop_
_entity.id
_entity.type
_entity.pdbx_description
1 polymer ?
#
loop_
_entity_poly.entity_id
_entity_poly.type
_entity_poly.pdbx_seq_one_letter_code
_entity_poly.pdbx_strand_id
1 'polypeptide(L)'
;MHSTQTRSGYDAKKKTYNFDSFFAPVKSILSTGDWVTGNLETPLAGEDAGGYTGYPLFNAPAQLADAAKKAGFNILTTANNHALDRGEKGVIRTIANLSDRKIASIGTATSAAAADRTFISTKNNISLAMLAYTYGTNGIPIPKGKDYLVSLIDEKKIVKDIAKARKQGADIIAISLHFGDEYQRQPNTQQKQLVENLLKAGADIILGSHPHVVQPYKIFNFPGKNGKTRKAVAIYSMGNFISGQNKKYTDLGVILQVNIRKTFPEKTTEITSIKTFPTWVHRYTQNNKTNYRVLPLETTVSQKKDALLATSQYPVLSKYLQDMNNHLNSLNSPKKSK
;
A
#
# COMPACT_ATOMS: atom_id res chain seq x y z
N MET A 1 0.55 -12.59 -6.07
CA MET A 1 -0.59 -12.26 -6.96
C MET A 1 -1.35 -13.56 -7.24
N HIS A 2 -2.65 -13.53 -7.52
CA HIS A 2 -3.40 -14.77 -7.75
C HIS A 2 -3.08 -15.37 -9.13
N SER A 3 -3.18 -16.70 -9.27
CA SER A 3 -2.80 -17.41 -10.51
C SER A 3 -3.59 -16.92 -11.74
N THR A 4 -4.83 -16.48 -11.57
CA THR A 4 -5.63 -15.86 -12.64
C THR A 4 -5.00 -14.57 -13.15
N GLN A 5 -4.43 -13.75 -12.27
CA GLN A 5 -3.72 -12.52 -12.63
C GLN A 5 -2.38 -12.85 -13.31
N THR A 6 -1.65 -13.85 -12.83
CA THR A 6 -0.43 -14.34 -13.48
C THR A 6 -0.71 -14.76 -14.92
N ARG A 7 -1.76 -15.58 -15.14
CA ARG A 7 -2.20 -15.97 -16.50
C ARG A 7 -2.65 -14.78 -17.33
N SER A 8 -3.34 -13.81 -16.72
CA SER A 8 -3.78 -12.58 -17.40
C SER A 8 -2.61 -11.79 -17.99
N GLY A 9 -1.48 -11.71 -17.29
CA GLY A 9 -0.30 -10.98 -17.78
C GLY A 9 0.60 -11.76 -18.74
N TYR A 10 0.39 -13.06 -18.94
CA TYR A 10 1.28 -13.86 -19.79
C TYR A 10 1.08 -13.54 -21.29
N ASP A 11 2.17 -13.21 -21.98
CA ASP A 11 2.27 -13.03 -23.43
C ASP A 11 2.90 -14.30 -24.04
N ALA A 12 2.06 -15.14 -24.66
CA ALA A 12 2.49 -16.40 -25.24
C ALA A 12 3.43 -16.25 -26.44
N LYS A 13 3.34 -15.14 -27.19
CA LYS A 13 4.21 -14.90 -28.35
C LYS A 13 5.62 -14.54 -27.90
N LYS A 14 5.73 -13.71 -26.88
CA LYS A 14 7.01 -13.25 -26.33
C LYS A 14 7.56 -14.15 -25.21
N LYS A 15 6.79 -15.14 -24.76
CA LYS A 15 7.11 -16.03 -23.63
C LYS A 15 7.55 -15.22 -22.39
N THR A 16 6.81 -14.15 -22.09
CA THR A 16 7.11 -13.22 -21.00
C THR A 16 5.82 -12.70 -20.38
N TYR A 17 5.93 -11.84 -19.37
CA TYR A 17 4.79 -11.23 -18.70
C TYR A 17 4.72 -9.72 -18.96
N ASN A 18 3.51 -9.20 -19.11
CA ASN A 18 3.22 -7.77 -19.15
C ASN A 18 1.95 -7.50 -18.33
N PHE A 19 2.08 -6.63 -17.32
CA PHE A 19 0.98 -6.25 -16.44
C PHE A 19 0.61 -4.76 -16.54
N ASP A 20 1.08 -4.05 -17.56
CA ASP A 20 0.87 -2.60 -17.72
C ASP A 20 -0.61 -2.22 -17.69
N SER A 21 -1.46 -3.05 -18.31
CA SER A 21 -2.91 -2.85 -18.36
C SER A 21 -3.56 -2.82 -16.97
N PHE A 22 -2.94 -3.43 -15.96
CA PHE A 22 -3.49 -3.47 -14.60
C PHE A 22 -3.63 -2.06 -14.03
N PHE A 23 -2.66 -1.19 -14.32
CA PHE A 23 -2.56 0.14 -13.70
C PHE A 23 -2.83 1.29 -14.67
N ALA A 24 -2.95 1.02 -15.97
CA ALA A 24 -3.14 2.04 -16.99
C ALA A 24 -4.24 3.07 -16.66
N PRO A 25 -5.45 2.69 -16.16
CA PRO A 25 -6.52 3.66 -15.92
C PRO A 25 -6.28 4.58 -14.71
N VAL A 26 -5.40 4.20 -13.77
CA VAL A 26 -5.08 4.98 -12.57
C VAL A 26 -3.73 5.71 -12.66
N LYS A 27 -2.97 5.50 -13.75
CA LYS A 27 -1.64 6.10 -13.94
C LYS A 27 -1.64 7.63 -13.83
N SER A 28 -2.65 8.30 -14.36
CA SER A 28 -2.76 9.77 -14.29
C SER A 28 -2.90 10.27 -12.85
N ILE A 29 -3.56 9.52 -11.98
CA ILE A 29 -3.68 9.85 -10.55
C ILE A 29 -2.35 9.59 -9.85
N LEU A 30 -1.76 8.40 -10.04
CA LEU A 30 -0.52 7.99 -9.39
C LEU A 30 0.67 8.90 -9.75
N SER A 31 0.78 9.29 -11.03
CA SER A 31 1.89 10.12 -11.52
C SER A 31 1.92 11.56 -10.98
N THR A 32 0.87 12.00 -10.27
CA THR A 32 0.88 13.28 -9.55
C THR A 32 1.69 13.23 -8.25
N GLY A 33 2.00 12.03 -7.74
CA GLY A 33 2.66 11.86 -6.46
C GLY A 33 4.19 11.94 -6.56
N ASP A 34 4.79 12.72 -5.67
CA ASP A 34 6.23 12.69 -5.42
C ASP A 34 6.66 11.32 -4.89
N TRP A 35 5.98 10.81 -3.86
CA TRP A 35 6.18 9.47 -3.33
C TRP A 35 4.92 8.65 -3.58
N VAL A 36 5.07 7.58 -4.36
CA VAL A 36 3.97 6.70 -4.73
C VAL A 36 4.30 5.32 -4.17
N THR A 37 3.53 4.92 -3.16
CA THR A 37 3.78 3.71 -2.36
C THR A 37 2.60 2.76 -2.33
N GLY A 38 2.86 1.47 -2.10
CA GLY A 38 1.87 0.42 -1.91
C GLY A 38 2.48 -0.82 -1.25
N ASN A 39 1.64 -1.74 -0.79
CA ASN A 39 2.08 -3.04 -0.26
C ASN A 39 2.24 -4.06 -1.40
N LEU A 40 3.46 -4.56 -1.60
CA LEU A 40 3.75 -5.69 -2.47
C LEU A 40 3.68 -6.98 -1.65
N GLU A 41 2.49 -7.56 -1.62
CA GLU A 41 2.16 -8.76 -0.83
C GLU A 41 2.64 -10.08 -1.46
N THR A 42 3.41 -10.02 -2.54
CA THR A 42 3.83 -11.20 -3.27
C THR A 42 5.32 -11.14 -3.50
N PRO A 43 6.06 -12.22 -3.20
CA PRO A 43 7.45 -12.31 -3.61
C PRO A 43 7.58 -12.20 -5.13
N LEU A 44 8.69 -11.62 -5.55
CA LEU A 44 9.17 -11.58 -6.94
C LEU A 44 10.45 -12.41 -7.01
N ALA A 45 10.34 -13.69 -6.68
CA ALA A 45 11.49 -14.55 -6.41
C ALA A 45 12.06 -15.23 -7.67
N GLY A 46 11.43 -15.05 -8.82
CA GLY A 46 11.77 -15.76 -10.07
C GLY A 46 11.09 -17.13 -10.16
N GLU A 47 10.98 -17.66 -11.38
CA GLU A 47 10.29 -18.92 -11.64
C GLU A 47 11.01 -20.14 -11.05
N ASP A 48 12.34 -20.09 -10.97
CA ASP A 48 13.19 -21.13 -10.36
C ASP A 48 13.03 -21.21 -8.83
N ALA A 49 12.37 -20.24 -8.19
CA ALA A 49 12.00 -20.29 -6.78
C ALA A 49 10.70 -21.06 -6.53
N GLY A 50 10.51 -22.21 -7.20
CA GLY A 50 9.34 -23.07 -7.02
C GLY A 50 8.10 -22.61 -7.79
N GLY A 51 8.30 -22.05 -8.99
CA GLY A 51 7.26 -21.66 -9.94
C GLY A 51 6.56 -20.35 -9.60
N TYR A 52 5.83 -19.80 -10.58
CA TYR A 52 4.87 -18.74 -10.33
C TYR A 52 3.54 -19.32 -9.87
N THR A 53 3.08 -18.90 -8.70
CA THR A 53 1.92 -19.48 -8.02
C THR A 53 1.08 -18.40 -7.34
N GLY A 54 -0.19 -18.72 -7.16
CA GLY A 54 -1.10 -17.98 -6.29
C GLY A 54 -1.10 -18.52 -4.87
N TYR A 55 -2.19 -18.25 -4.16
CA TYR A 55 -2.46 -18.75 -2.81
C TYR A 55 -2.30 -20.29 -2.71
N PRO A 56 -1.77 -20.84 -1.61
CA PRO A 56 -1.38 -20.16 -0.37
C PRO A 56 0.05 -19.61 -0.32
N LEU A 57 0.95 -20.11 -1.17
CA LEU A 57 2.35 -19.67 -1.22
C LEU A 57 2.58 -18.88 -2.50
N PHE A 58 2.61 -17.57 -2.43
CA PHE A 58 2.69 -16.70 -3.59
C PHE A 58 4.11 -16.62 -4.18
N ASN A 59 4.15 -16.45 -5.50
CA ASN A 59 5.33 -15.97 -6.22
C ASN A 59 4.87 -15.39 -7.56
N ALA A 60 5.20 -14.12 -7.81
CA ALA A 60 4.79 -13.40 -8.99
C ALA A 60 5.98 -13.14 -9.94
N PRO A 61 5.74 -13.03 -11.26
CA PRO A 61 6.77 -12.60 -12.20
C PRO A 61 7.24 -11.18 -11.87
N ALA A 62 8.55 -10.95 -11.95
CA ALA A 62 9.17 -9.67 -11.63
C ALA A 62 8.66 -8.51 -12.50
N GLN A 63 8.10 -8.80 -13.67
CA GLN A 63 7.46 -7.84 -14.57
C GLN A 63 6.26 -7.13 -13.94
N LEU A 64 5.72 -7.64 -12.82
CA LEU A 64 4.75 -6.89 -12.03
C LEU A 64 5.35 -5.58 -11.50
N ALA A 65 6.64 -5.59 -11.13
CA ALA A 65 7.36 -4.39 -10.72
C ALA A 65 7.65 -3.45 -11.89
N ASP A 66 7.79 -3.96 -13.13
CA ASP A 66 7.89 -3.11 -14.33
C ASP A 66 6.60 -2.31 -14.54
N ALA A 67 5.45 -2.99 -14.47
CA ALA A 67 4.14 -2.35 -14.57
C ALA A 67 3.89 -1.35 -13.42
N ALA A 68 4.28 -1.70 -12.19
CA ALA A 68 4.20 -0.80 -11.05
C ALA A 68 5.08 0.44 -11.25
N LYS A 69 6.33 0.26 -11.69
CA LYS A 69 7.23 1.38 -11.99
C LYS A 69 6.65 2.30 -13.04
N LYS A 70 6.14 1.74 -14.14
CA LYS A 70 5.52 2.49 -15.25
C LYS A 70 4.25 3.23 -14.83
N ALA A 71 3.52 2.71 -13.85
CA ALA A 71 2.35 3.35 -13.26
C ALA A 71 2.71 4.55 -12.36
N GLY A 72 3.94 4.60 -11.85
CA GLY A 72 4.45 5.70 -11.03
C GLY A 72 5.00 5.28 -9.66
N PHE A 73 4.84 4.01 -9.26
CA PHE A 73 5.35 3.52 -7.97
C PHE A 73 6.87 3.66 -7.89
N ASN A 74 7.35 4.21 -6.77
CA ASN A 74 8.78 4.39 -6.49
C ASN A 74 9.20 3.87 -5.11
N ILE A 75 8.22 3.51 -4.28
CA ILE A 75 8.41 2.83 -3.01
C ILE A 75 7.41 1.66 -2.98
N LEU A 76 7.82 0.48 -2.54
CA LEU A 76 6.91 -0.61 -2.23
C LEU A 76 7.29 -1.21 -0.88
N THR A 77 6.29 -1.47 -0.06
CA THR A 77 6.50 -2.17 1.21
C THR A 77 6.42 -3.67 0.98
N THR A 78 7.32 -4.39 1.63
CA THR A 78 7.48 -5.85 1.51
C THR A 78 7.37 -6.54 2.86
N ALA A 79 7.21 -5.80 3.96
CA ALA A 79 6.80 -6.35 5.24
C ALA A 79 5.30 -6.69 5.20
N ASN A 80 5.01 -7.96 4.97
CA ASN A 80 3.67 -8.54 5.04
C ASN A 80 3.79 -10.03 5.40
N ASN A 81 2.65 -10.67 5.65
CA ASN A 81 2.57 -12.08 6.02
C ASN A 81 3.06 -13.06 4.95
N HIS A 82 3.13 -12.62 3.69
CA HIS A 82 3.61 -13.40 2.55
C HIS A 82 5.08 -13.15 2.18
N ALA A 83 5.78 -12.31 2.95
CA ALA A 83 7.19 -11.98 2.70
C ALA A 83 8.10 -13.22 2.65
N LEU A 84 7.76 -14.27 3.42
CA LEU A 84 8.53 -15.51 3.53
C LEU A 84 7.96 -16.70 2.74
N ASP A 85 6.96 -16.50 1.87
CA ASP A 85 6.40 -17.61 1.07
C ASP A 85 7.46 -18.35 0.23
N ARG A 86 8.57 -17.66 -0.07
CA ARG A 86 9.74 -18.18 -0.80
C ARG A 86 11.02 -18.17 0.03
N GLY A 87 10.86 -18.12 1.35
CA GLY A 87 11.94 -18.06 2.34
C GLY A 87 12.89 -16.88 2.14
N GLU A 88 14.07 -16.99 2.75
CA GLU A 88 15.12 -15.96 2.65
C GLU A 88 15.52 -15.65 1.21
N LYS A 89 15.70 -16.67 0.36
CA LYS A 89 16.06 -16.47 -1.06
C LYS A 89 14.99 -15.62 -1.77
N GLY A 90 13.72 -15.87 -1.46
CA GLY A 90 12.60 -15.09 -1.96
C GLY A 90 12.64 -13.62 -1.54
N VAL A 91 12.92 -13.35 -0.27
CA VAL A 91 13.08 -11.98 0.25
C VAL A 91 14.21 -11.25 -0.48
N ILE A 92 15.39 -11.87 -0.55
CA ILE A 92 16.59 -11.27 -1.17
C ILE A 92 16.32 -10.96 -2.66
N ARG A 93 15.76 -11.92 -3.40
CA ARG A 93 15.44 -11.73 -4.82
C ARG A 93 14.34 -10.72 -5.06
N THR A 94 13.35 -10.62 -4.16
CA THR A 94 12.32 -9.59 -4.24
C THR A 94 12.93 -8.20 -4.07
N ILE A 95 13.80 -8.01 -3.07
CA ILE A 95 14.53 -6.75 -2.86
C ILE A 95 15.38 -6.40 -4.09
N ALA A 96 16.12 -7.37 -4.64
CA ALA A 96 16.93 -7.16 -5.84
C ALA A 96 16.07 -6.74 -7.06
N ASN A 97 14.99 -7.46 -7.34
CA ASN A 97 14.10 -7.15 -8.47
C ASN A 97 13.46 -5.76 -8.37
N LEU A 98 13.15 -5.29 -7.15
CA LEU A 98 12.67 -3.91 -6.93
C LEU A 98 13.78 -2.88 -7.11
N SER A 99 14.97 -3.16 -6.57
CA SER A 99 16.14 -2.29 -6.68
C SER A 99 16.55 -2.06 -8.13
N ASP A 100 16.58 -3.11 -8.95
CA ASP A 100 16.91 -3.04 -10.39
C ASP A 100 15.98 -2.10 -11.17
N ARG A 101 14.75 -1.91 -10.67
CA ARG A 101 13.71 -1.04 -11.24
C ARG A 101 13.64 0.32 -10.58
N LYS A 102 14.60 0.64 -9.70
CA LYS A 102 14.64 1.88 -8.91
C LYS A 102 13.34 2.07 -8.12
N ILE A 103 12.86 1.00 -7.49
CA ILE A 103 11.78 1.00 -6.50
C ILE A 103 12.42 0.64 -5.16
N ALA A 104 12.23 1.49 -4.15
CA ALA A 104 12.69 1.19 -2.81
C ALA A 104 11.82 0.10 -2.18
N SER A 105 12.43 -0.94 -1.61
CA SER A 105 11.77 -1.99 -0.84
C SER A 105 11.87 -1.68 0.65
N ILE A 106 10.75 -1.56 1.35
CA ILE A 106 10.72 -1.19 2.78
C ILE A 106 10.09 -2.30 3.62
N GLY A 107 10.72 -2.65 4.74
CA GLY A 107 10.22 -3.62 5.70
C GLY A 107 10.82 -5.02 5.58
N THR A 108 11.60 -5.29 4.53
CA THR A 108 12.49 -6.47 4.46
C THR A 108 13.92 -6.04 4.19
N ALA A 109 14.91 -6.83 4.64
CA ALA A 109 16.32 -6.50 4.46
C ALA A 109 17.19 -7.73 4.17
N THR A 110 18.33 -7.50 3.53
CA THR A 110 19.31 -8.56 3.21
C THR A 110 20.36 -8.77 4.30
N SER A 111 20.40 -7.90 5.31
CA SER A 111 21.32 -7.97 6.45
C SER A 111 20.83 -7.10 7.61
N ALA A 112 21.37 -7.31 8.81
CA ALA A 112 21.11 -6.46 9.97
C ALA A 112 21.50 -4.99 9.73
N ALA A 113 22.64 -4.76 9.09
CA ALA A 113 23.07 -3.40 8.71
C ALA A 113 22.09 -2.75 7.72
N ALA A 114 21.55 -3.53 6.77
CA ALA A 114 20.54 -3.03 5.85
C ALA A 114 19.22 -2.70 6.57
N ALA A 115 18.79 -3.53 7.53
CA ALA A 115 17.58 -3.29 8.32
C ALA A 115 17.70 -2.09 9.27
N ASP A 116 18.91 -1.76 9.76
CA ASP A 116 19.13 -0.59 10.61
C ASP A 116 19.08 0.73 9.83
N ARG A 117 19.22 0.73 8.49
CA ARG A 117 19.14 1.96 7.70
C ARG A 117 17.69 2.44 7.58
N THR A 118 17.43 3.64 8.10
CA THR A 118 16.18 4.35 7.82
C THR A 118 16.15 4.80 6.36
N PHE A 119 15.11 4.41 5.62
CA PHE A 119 14.87 4.99 4.31
C PHE A 119 14.36 6.42 4.45
N ILE A 120 15.12 7.38 3.94
CA ILE A 120 14.72 8.78 3.83
C ILE A 120 14.91 9.22 2.38
N SER A 121 13.88 9.81 1.80
CA SER A 121 13.90 10.34 0.44
C SER A 121 13.48 11.81 0.48
N THR A 122 14.29 12.69 -0.13
CA THR A 122 13.99 14.12 -0.21
C THR A 122 13.48 14.49 -1.59
N LYS A 123 12.34 15.18 -1.64
CA LYS A 123 11.75 15.77 -2.85
C LYS A 123 11.19 17.14 -2.51
N ASN A 124 11.35 18.13 -3.39
CA ASN A 124 10.84 19.48 -3.17
C ASN A 124 11.22 20.07 -1.79
N ASN A 125 12.46 19.82 -1.34
CA ASN A 125 13.00 20.20 -0.02
C ASN A 125 12.28 19.59 1.21
N ILE A 126 11.46 18.57 1.00
CA ILE A 126 10.77 17.80 2.04
C ILE A 126 11.39 16.40 2.10
N SER A 127 11.85 15.99 3.29
CA SER A 127 12.40 14.65 3.55
C SER A 127 11.32 13.73 4.13
N LEU A 128 10.91 12.71 3.36
CA LEU A 128 10.02 11.64 3.82
C LEU A 128 10.85 10.47 4.35
N ALA A 129 10.61 10.06 5.59
CA ALA A 129 10.98 8.73 6.05
C ALA A 129 9.82 7.74 5.84
N MET A 130 10.14 6.56 5.33
CA MET A 130 9.19 5.46 5.18
C MET A 130 9.61 4.28 6.05
N LEU A 131 8.71 3.80 6.90
CA LEU A 131 8.86 2.60 7.70
C LEU A 131 7.77 1.58 7.32
N ALA A 132 8.01 0.29 7.49
CA ALA A 132 7.01 -0.74 7.21
C ALA A 132 7.15 -1.95 8.13
N TYR A 133 6.03 -2.45 8.65
CA TYR A 133 5.99 -3.57 9.58
C TYR A 133 4.78 -4.49 9.33
N THR A 134 4.92 -5.76 9.67
CA THR A 134 3.84 -6.75 9.58
C THR A 134 3.56 -7.48 10.89
N TYR A 135 2.31 -7.92 11.07
CA TYR A 135 1.90 -8.70 12.24
C TYR A 135 2.57 -10.08 12.33
N GLY A 136 3.01 -10.67 11.21
CA GLY A 136 3.54 -12.02 11.18
C GLY A 136 3.90 -12.50 9.77
N THR A 137 4.11 -13.80 9.61
CA THR A 137 4.62 -14.46 8.37
C THR A 137 3.85 -15.75 8.03
N ASN A 138 2.55 -15.81 8.31
CA ASN A 138 1.69 -16.98 8.09
C ASN A 138 2.22 -18.29 8.70
N GLY A 139 2.92 -18.19 9.84
CA GLY A 139 3.52 -19.35 10.51
C GLY A 139 4.83 -19.84 9.90
N ILE A 140 5.31 -19.24 8.80
CA ILE A 140 6.65 -19.53 8.27
C ILE A 140 7.68 -18.87 9.18
N PRO A 141 8.53 -19.64 9.89
CA PRO A 141 9.47 -19.06 10.84
C PRO A 141 10.54 -18.22 10.13
N ILE A 142 10.88 -17.07 10.71
CA ILE A 142 12.07 -16.34 10.30
C ILE A 142 13.29 -17.20 10.67
N PRO A 143 14.25 -17.45 9.75
CA PRO A 143 15.46 -18.21 10.06
C PRO A 143 16.21 -17.66 11.27
N LYS A 144 16.73 -18.56 12.12
CA LYS A 144 17.47 -18.20 13.34
C LYS A 144 18.61 -17.23 13.05
N GLY A 145 18.68 -16.13 13.81
CA GLY A 145 19.70 -15.08 13.66
C GLY A 145 19.49 -14.16 12.45
N LYS A 146 18.32 -14.24 11.78
CA LYS A 146 17.97 -13.43 10.62
C LYS A 146 16.69 -12.63 10.84
N ASP A 147 16.45 -12.17 12.06
CA ASP A 147 15.30 -11.33 12.44
C ASP A 147 15.19 -10.05 11.60
N TYR A 148 16.29 -9.63 10.96
CA TYR A 148 16.34 -8.52 10.02
C TYR A 148 15.59 -8.76 8.69
N LEU A 149 15.28 -10.02 8.34
CA LEU A 149 14.69 -10.35 7.04
C LEU A 149 13.32 -9.71 6.84
N VAL A 150 12.51 -9.66 7.90
CA VAL A 150 11.16 -9.09 7.87
C VAL A 150 10.93 -8.31 9.16
N SER A 151 10.55 -7.03 9.03
CA SER A 151 10.26 -6.17 10.16
C SER A 151 8.89 -6.50 10.74
N LEU A 152 8.87 -7.11 11.92
CA LEU A 152 7.63 -7.41 12.66
C LEU A 152 7.16 -6.19 13.45
N ILE A 153 5.85 -6.11 13.70
CA ILE A 153 5.26 -5.10 14.57
C ILE A 153 5.73 -5.33 16.01
N ASP A 154 6.59 -4.45 16.48
CA ASP A 154 6.94 -4.23 17.89
C ASP A 154 6.78 -2.74 18.17
N GLU A 155 5.75 -2.35 18.91
CA GLU A 155 5.45 -0.93 19.17
C GLU A 155 6.65 -0.17 19.76
N LYS A 156 7.38 -0.76 20.71
CA LYS A 156 8.52 -0.11 21.36
C LYS A 156 9.65 0.11 20.35
N LYS A 157 9.89 -0.85 19.47
CA LYS A 157 10.87 -0.71 18.39
C LYS A 157 10.45 0.39 17.41
N ILE A 158 9.19 0.38 16.96
CA ILE A 158 8.69 1.36 15.99
C ILE A 158 8.80 2.79 16.56
N VAL A 159 8.49 2.99 17.85
CA VAL A 159 8.67 4.29 18.51
C VAL A 159 10.12 4.76 18.47
N LYS A 160 11.10 3.86 18.68
CA LYS A 160 12.53 4.19 18.55
C LYS A 160 12.90 4.52 17.10
N ASP A 161 12.35 3.79 16.13
CA ASP A 161 12.62 4.03 14.71
C ASP A 161 12.04 5.38 14.25
N ILE A 162 10.86 5.78 14.76
CA ILE A 162 10.29 7.12 14.55
C ILE A 162 11.25 8.20 15.06
N ALA A 163 11.73 8.04 16.31
CA ALA A 163 12.67 8.99 16.90
C ALA A 163 14.00 9.05 16.11
N LYS A 164 14.51 7.89 15.66
CA LYS A 164 15.71 7.80 14.82
C LYS A 164 15.53 8.53 13.49
N ALA A 165 14.44 8.27 12.78
CA ALA A 165 14.12 8.93 11.52
C ALA A 165 14.03 10.45 11.69
N ARG A 166 13.41 10.91 12.77
CA ARG A 166 13.30 12.34 13.07
C ARG A 166 14.67 12.96 13.35
N LYS A 167 15.53 12.29 14.14
CA LYS A 167 16.92 12.72 14.40
C LYS A 167 17.77 12.78 13.12
N GLN A 168 17.47 11.93 12.14
CA GLN A 168 18.13 11.90 10.82
C GLN A 168 17.56 12.94 9.84
N GLY A 169 16.66 13.83 10.28
CA GLY A 169 16.20 14.96 9.47
C GLY A 169 14.94 14.69 8.64
N ALA A 170 14.15 13.65 8.97
CA ALA A 170 12.84 13.46 8.34
C ALA A 170 11.89 14.62 8.69
N ASP A 171 11.27 15.23 7.67
CA ASP A 171 10.22 16.23 7.82
C ASP A 171 8.85 15.57 8.05
N ILE A 172 8.60 14.44 7.37
CA ILE A 172 7.39 13.62 7.49
C ILE A 172 7.80 12.17 7.69
N ILE A 173 7.11 11.46 8.59
CA ILE A 173 7.29 10.03 8.81
C ILE A 173 6.00 9.30 8.44
N ALA A 174 6.08 8.47 7.39
CA ALA A 174 5.03 7.55 7.00
C ALA A 174 5.35 6.12 7.46
N ILE A 175 4.35 5.41 7.98
CA ILE A 175 4.49 4.03 8.43
C ILE A 175 3.44 3.18 7.74
N SER A 176 3.88 2.14 7.03
CA SER A 176 2.98 1.10 6.55
C SER A 176 2.85 -0.02 7.57
N LEU A 177 1.62 -0.41 7.87
CA LEU A 177 1.31 -1.51 8.77
C LEU A 177 0.49 -2.56 8.04
N HIS A 178 0.96 -3.79 8.05
CA HIS A 178 0.23 -4.95 7.55
C HIS A 178 -0.35 -5.70 8.75
N PHE A 179 -1.62 -5.46 9.08
CA PHE A 179 -2.24 -5.79 10.38
C PHE A 179 -3.78 -5.77 10.36
N GLY A 180 -4.41 -6.24 11.45
CA GLY A 180 -5.87 -6.29 11.60
C GLY A 180 -6.45 -7.64 11.23
N ASP A 181 -7.78 -7.71 11.16
CA ASP A 181 -8.49 -8.95 10.87
C ASP A 181 -8.95 -8.97 9.40
N GLU A 182 -8.75 -10.10 8.71
CA GLU A 182 -9.19 -10.26 7.33
C GLU A 182 -10.70 -10.00 7.17
N TYR A 183 -11.04 -9.30 6.08
CA TYR A 183 -12.41 -8.98 5.64
C TYR A 183 -13.24 -8.12 6.59
N GLN A 184 -12.66 -7.64 7.70
CA GLN A 184 -13.32 -6.71 8.60
C GLN A 184 -13.23 -5.27 8.06
N ARG A 185 -14.39 -4.68 7.74
CA ARG A 185 -14.47 -3.31 7.21
C ARG A 185 -14.23 -2.22 8.25
N GLN A 186 -14.25 -2.56 9.53
CA GLN A 186 -13.95 -1.62 10.62
C GLN A 186 -12.66 -2.06 11.32
N PRO A 187 -11.79 -1.11 11.69
CA PRO A 187 -10.58 -1.45 12.42
C PRO A 187 -10.90 -1.93 13.83
N ASN A 188 -10.19 -2.96 14.27
CA ASN A 188 -10.32 -3.50 15.63
C ASN A 188 -9.63 -2.58 16.67
N THR A 189 -9.81 -2.89 17.96
CA THR A 189 -9.28 -2.07 19.06
C THR A 189 -7.75 -2.02 19.05
N GLN A 190 -7.08 -3.13 18.73
CA GLN A 190 -5.61 -3.21 18.71
C GLN A 190 -5.02 -2.32 17.60
N GLN A 191 -5.62 -2.34 16.40
CA GLN A 191 -5.25 -1.45 15.31
C GLN A 191 -5.37 0.02 15.72
N LYS A 192 -6.51 0.41 16.32
CA LYS A 192 -6.76 1.78 16.79
C LYS A 192 -5.74 2.22 17.83
N GLN A 193 -5.47 1.38 18.82
CA GLN A 193 -4.51 1.68 19.88
C GLN A 193 -3.09 1.86 19.35
N LEU A 194 -2.62 0.92 18.51
CA LEU A 194 -1.29 1.01 17.90
C LEU A 194 -1.15 2.28 17.06
N VAL A 195 -2.13 2.56 16.19
CA VAL A 195 -2.14 3.78 15.36
C VAL A 195 -2.05 5.03 16.22
N GLU A 196 -2.87 5.15 17.26
CA GLU A 196 -2.86 6.33 18.14
C GLU A 196 -1.53 6.47 18.88
N ASN A 197 -0.92 5.38 19.33
CA ASN A 197 0.38 5.40 20.00
C ASN A 197 1.52 5.84 19.06
N LEU A 198 1.57 5.31 17.84
CA LEU A 198 2.58 5.66 16.85
C LEU A 198 2.43 7.11 16.37
N LEU A 199 1.20 7.58 16.19
CA LEU A 199 0.94 8.98 15.88
C LEU A 199 1.38 9.89 17.03
N LYS A 200 1.06 9.57 18.29
CA LYS A 200 1.55 10.31 19.47
C LYS A 200 3.08 10.33 19.56
N ALA A 201 3.74 9.24 19.17
CA ALA A 201 5.19 9.14 19.12
C ALA A 201 5.86 9.97 18.01
N GLY A 202 5.08 10.55 17.09
CA GLY A 202 5.58 11.49 16.07
C GLY A 202 5.54 10.97 14.64
N ALA A 203 4.86 9.85 14.37
CA ALA A 203 4.46 9.49 13.00
C ALA A 203 3.39 10.48 12.49
N ASP A 204 3.38 10.75 11.19
CA ASP A 204 2.46 11.71 10.56
C ASP A 204 1.44 11.03 9.65
N ILE A 205 1.81 9.90 9.03
CA ILE A 205 0.96 9.14 8.11
C ILE A 205 1.03 7.66 8.46
N ILE A 206 -0.12 7.01 8.70
CA ILE A 206 -0.21 5.55 8.82
C ILE A 206 -0.98 4.97 7.62
N LEU A 207 -0.37 3.98 6.98
CA LEU A 207 -0.88 3.31 5.78
C LEU A 207 -1.12 1.82 6.05
N GLY A 208 -2.34 1.48 6.42
CA GLY A 208 -2.76 0.12 6.73
C GLY A 208 -3.05 -0.75 5.51
N SER A 209 -2.77 -2.04 5.64
CA SER A 209 -3.09 -3.13 4.71
C SER A 209 -3.31 -4.43 5.50
N HIS A 210 -3.61 -5.55 4.82
CA HIS A 210 -3.93 -6.90 5.33
C HIS A 210 -5.43 -7.28 5.30
N PRO A 211 -6.40 -6.45 5.75
CA PRO A 211 -7.81 -6.87 5.79
C PRO A 211 -8.44 -7.23 4.44
N HIS A 212 -7.76 -6.98 3.31
CA HIS A 212 -8.25 -7.16 1.93
C HIS A 212 -9.52 -6.37 1.56
N VAL A 213 -10.08 -5.62 2.50
CA VAL A 213 -11.19 -4.69 2.33
C VAL A 213 -10.79 -3.32 2.86
N VAL A 214 -11.38 -2.27 2.31
CA VAL A 214 -11.10 -0.90 2.77
C VAL A 214 -11.67 -0.68 4.17
N GLN A 215 -10.85 -0.11 5.05
CA GLN A 215 -11.25 0.41 6.35
C GLN A 215 -11.17 1.95 6.32
N PRO A 216 -11.97 2.66 7.12
CA PRO A 216 -11.97 4.12 7.16
C PRO A 216 -10.60 4.74 7.43
N TYR A 217 -10.43 6.00 7.03
CA TYR A 217 -9.31 6.81 7.51
C TYR A 217 -9.78 7.78 8.60
N LYS A 218 -8.86 8.20 9.45
CA LYS A 218 -9.09 9.20 10.49
C LYS A 218 -8.02 10.27 10.45
N ILE A 219 -8.44 11.53 10.54
CA ILE A 219 -7.56 12.69 10.73
C ILE A 219 -7.40 12.92 12.22
N PHE A 220 -6.16 13.15 12.65
CA PHE A 220 -5.79 13.43 14.03
C PHE A 220 -5.15 14.81 14.11
N ASN A 221 -5.45 15.52 15.18
CA ASN A 221 -4.88 16.82 15.49
C ASN A 221 -4.16 16.70 16.83
N PHE A 222 -2.87 16.97 16.84
CA PHE A 222 -2.03 16.97 18.03
C PHE A 222 -1.53 18.39 18.33
N PRO A 223 -1.28 18.72 19.61
CA PRO A 223 -0.52 19.92 19.95
C PRO A 223 0.83 19.91 19.22
N GLY A 224 1.11 20.98 18.49
CA GLY A 224 2.38 21.23 17.81
C GLY A 224 3.20 22.30 18.54
N LYS A 225 4.32 22.70 17.94
CA LYS A 225 5.17 23.77 18.47
C LYS A 225 4.50 25.13 18.31
N ASN A 226 4.76 26.05 19.24
CA ASN A 226 4.31 27.46 19.19
C ASN A 226 2.79 27.60 19.02
N GLY A 227 2.00 26.76 19.69
CA GLY A 227 0.53 26.80 19.62
C GLY A 227 -0.07 26.32 18.29
N LYS A 228 0.74 25.84 17.34
CA LYS A 228 0.25 25.26 16.08
C LYS A 228 -0.30 23.85 16.31
N THR A 229 -1.17 23.39 15.41
CA THR A 229 -1.67 22.01 15.41
C THR A 229 -0.86 21.16 14.43
N ARG A 230 -0.37 20.00 14.89
CA ARG A 230 0.18 18.98 14.00
C ARG A 230 -0.93 18.06 13.53
N LYS A 231 -1.24 18.14 12.23
CA LYS A 231 -2.19 17.25 11.56
C LYS A 231 -1.50 15.94 11.19
N ALA A 232 -2.14 14.83 11.48
CA ALA A 232 -1.73 13.49 11.06
C ALA A 232 -2.92 12.72 10.48
N VAL A 233 -2.64 11.66 9.72
CA VAL A 233 -3.68 10.83 9.11
C VAL A 233 -3.34 9.35 9.23
N ALA A 234 -4.35 8.53 9.49
CA ALA A 234 -4.23 7.08 9.41
C ALA A 234 -5.37 6.50 8.57
N ILE A 235 -5.04 5.66 7.61
CA ILE A 235 -5.99 4.73 6.99
C ILE A 235 -5.69 3.33 7.48
N TYR A 236 -6.68 2.63 8.03
CA TYR A 236 -6.45 1.34 8.69
C TYR A 236 -6.34 0.16 7.72
N SER A 237 -6.91 0.30 6.51
CA SER A 237 -6.70 -0.62 5.41
C SER A 237 -7.09 0.06 4.10
N MET A 238 -6.20 0.02 3.12
CA MET A 238 -6.48 0.53 1.76
C MET A 238 -7.20 -0.50 0.87
N GLY A 239 -7.50 -1.70 1.40
CA GLY A 239 -8.09 -2.79 0.65
C GLY A 239 -7.16 -3.34 -0.44
N ASN A 240 -7.73 -4.11 -1.37
CA ASN A 240 -6.98 -4.65 -2.49
C ASN A 240 -6.89 -3.62 -3.61
N PHE A 241 -5.66 -3.25 -4.00
CA PHE A 241 -5.46 -2.39 -5.17
C PHE A 241 -5.64 -3.16 -6.47
N ILE A 242 -5.06 -4.36 -6.58
CA ILE A 242 -5.22 -5.28 -7.71
C ILE A 242 -5.24 -6.72 -7.21
N SER A 243 -6.37 -7.44 -7.35
CA SER A 243 -6.56 -8.76 -6.74
C SER A 243 -7.48 -9.70 -7.53
N GLY A 244 -7.24 -11.01 -7.39
CA GLY A 244 -8.07 -12.09 -7.90
C GLY A 244 -9.17 -12.56 -6.94
N GLN A 245 -9.27 -12.01 -5.72
CA GLN A 245 -10.25 -12.43 -4.71
C GLN A 245 -11.70 -12.07 -5.09
N ASN A 246 -12.65 -12.99 -4.88
CA ASN A 246 -14.05 -12.80 -5.27
C ASN A 246 -15.01 -12.55 -4.10
N LYS A 247 -14.51 -12.42 -2.87
CA LYS A 247 -15.34 -12.08 -1.70
C LYS A 247 -15.86 -10.65 -1.82
N LYS A 248 -17.04 -10.38 -1.25
CA LYS A 248 -17.67 -9.06 -1.25
C LYS A 248 -16.69 -7.99 -0.73
N TYR A 249 -16.58 -6.88 -1.45
CA TYR A 249 -15.69 -5.74 -1.17
C TYR A 249 -14.18 -5.97 -1.34
N THR A 250 -13.74 -7.19 -1.69
CA THR A 250 -12.31 -7.47 -1.92
C THR A 250 -11.81 -7.04 -3.30
N ASP A 251 -12.72 -6.55 -4.13
CA ASP A 251 -12.47 -5.88 -5.40
C ASP A 251 -12.49 -4.34 -5.28
N LEU A 252 -12.71 -3.81 -4.07
CA LEU A 252 -12.62 -2.38 -3.78
C LEU A 252 -11.29 -2.04 -3.10
N GLY A 253 -10.74 -0.90 -3.50
CA GLY A 253 -9.53 -0.32 -2.91
C GLY A 253 -9.66 1.20 -2.84
N VAL A 254 -8.58 1.87 -2.46
CA VAL A 254 -8.51 3.33 -2.45
C VAL A 254 -7.08 3.80 -2.69
N ILE A 255 -6.92 4.86 -3.48
CA ILE A 255 -5.69 5.67 -3.51
C ILE A 255 -5.88 6.80 -2.49
N LEU A 256 -5.01 6.85 -1.47
CA LEU A 256 -4.95 7.96 -0.53
C LEU A 256 -3.88 8.95 -1.01
N GLN A 257 -4.26 10.18 -1.32
CA GLN A 257 -3.34 11.26 -1.63
C GLN A 257 -3.22 12.18 -0.41
N VAL A 258 -1.99 12.44 0.01
CA VAL A 258 -1.66 13.35 1.11
C VAL A 258 -0.76 14.44 0.56
N ASN A 259 -1.23 15.68 0.54
CA ASN A 259 -0.44 16.83 0.11
C ASN A 259 0.28 17.42 1.31
N ILE A 260 1.59 17.63 1.15
CA ILE A 260 2.49 18.14 2.18
C ILE A 260 3.09 19.44 1.66
N ARG A 261 3.19 20.44 2.54
CA ARG A 261 3.87 21.70 2.26
C ARG A 261 4.93 21.96 3.30
N LYS A 262 6.07 22.49 2.86
CA LYS A 262 7.09 23.05 3.74
C LYS A 262 7.25 24.54 3.45
N THR A 263 7.18 25.34 4.50
CA THR A 263 7.26 26.81 4.44
C THR A 263 8.65 27.27 4.87
N PHE A 264 9.18 28.29 4.20
CA PHE A 264 10.45 28.94 4.50
C PHE A 264 10.22 30.42 4.81
N PRO A 265 11.04 31.04 5.70
CA PRO A 265 12.26 30.51 6.31
C PRO A 265 12.06 29.59 7.52
N GLU A 266 10.85 29.44 8.04
CA GLU A 266 10.57 28.75 9.32
C GLU A 266 10.83 27.23 9.29
N LYS A 267 10.99 26.65 8.09
CA LYS A 267 11.19 25.22 7.83
C LYS A 267 10.11 24.35 8.47
N THR A 268 8.88 24.84 8.53
CA THR A 268 7.75 24.09 9.07
C THR A 268 7.08 23.26 7.98
N THR A 269 6.82 22.00 8.26
CA THR A 269 6.18 21.06 7.35
C THR A 269 4.78 20.69 7.86
N GLU A 270 3.78 20.66 6.99
CA GLU A 270 2.38 20.37 7.35
C GLU A 270 1.65 19.56 6.26
N ILE A 271 0.65 18.78 6.68
CA ILE A 271 -0.32 18.15 5.78
C ILE A 271 -1.42 19.18 5.44
N THR A 272 -1.48 19.60 4.18
CA THR A 272 -2.42 20.63 3.72
C THR A 272 -3.77 20.04 3.33
N SER A 273 -3.77 18.90 2.62
CA SER A 273 -5.00 18.22 2.22
C SER A 273 -4.83 16.71 2.13
N ILE A 274 -5.94 16.01 2.32
CA ILE A 274 -6.06 14.56 2.20
C ILE A 274 -7.22 14.29 1.25
N LYS A 275 -6.98 13.49 0.21
CA LYS A 275 -7.99 13.10 -0.77
C LYS A 275 -7.99 11.59 -0.92
N THR A 276 -9.17 11.01 -1.10
CA THR A 276 -9.33 9.58 -1.39
C THR A 276 -9.91 9.39 -2.76
N PHE A 277 -9.34 8.47 -3.54
CA PHE A 277 -9.88 8.03 -4.82
C PHE A 277 -10.26 6.56 -4.70
N PRO A 278 -11.52 6.22 -4.39
CA PRO A 278 -11.98 4.85 -4.38
C PRO A 278 -11.72 4.18 -5.72
N THR A 279 -11.22 2.94 -5.68
CA THR A 279 -10.90 2.16 -6.86
C THR A 279 -11.66 0.85 -6.88
N TRP A 280 -11.85 0.31 -8.08
CA TRP A 280 -12.45 -1.01 -8.26
C TRP A 280 -11.60 -1.86 -9.22
N VAL A 281 -11.41 -3.12 -8.85
CA VAL A 281 -10.71 -4.12 -9.66
C VAL A 281 -11.70 -4.66 -10.69
N HIS A 282 -11.66 -4.09 -11.88
CA HIS A 282 -12.47 -4.57 -12.99
C HIS A 282 -11.88 -5.86 -13.55
N ARG A 283 -12.68 -6.93 -13.50
CA ARG A 283 -12.41 -8.22 -14.14
C ARG A 283 -13.29 -8.35 -15.37
N TYR A 284 -12.68 -8.59 -16.52
CA TYR A 284 -13.41 -8.75 -17.78
C TYR A 284 -12.77 -9.85 -18.62
N THR A 285 -13.58 -10.49 -19.45
CA THR A 285 -13.10 -11.50 -20.39
C THR A 285 -12.97 -10.87 -21.77
N GLN A 286 -11.81 -11.05 -22.40
CA GLN A 286 -11.58 -10.64 -23.79
C GLN A 286 -10.73 -11.73 -24.46
N ASN A 287 -11.13 -12.18 -25.65
CA ASN A 287 -10.46 -13.24 -26.40
C ASN A 287 -10.23 -14.51 -25.55
N ASN A 288 -11.26 -14.97 -24.84
CA ASN A 288 -11.22 -16.12 -23.92
C ASN A 288 -10.16 -16.03 -22.79
N LYS A 289 -9.66 -14.82 -22.51
CA LYS A 289 -8.71 -14.54 -21.43
C LYS A 289 -9.36 -13.62 -20.41
N THR A 290 -9.29 -13.99 -19.13
CA THR A 290 -9.65 -13.07 -18.04
C THR A 290 -8.56 -12.01 -17.87
N ASN A 291 -8.97 -10.75 -17.88
CA ASN A 291 -8.13 -9.58 -17.74
C ASN A 291 -8.53 -8.76 -16.51
N TYR A 292 -7.58 -7.97 -16.03
CA TYR A 292 -7.73 -7.15 -14.84
C TYR A 292 -7.26 -5.73 -15.11
N ARG A 293 -7.94 -4.76 -14.50
CA ARG A 293 -7.47 -3.37 -14.41
C ARG A 293 -8.11 -2.66 -13.23
N VAL A 294 -7.36 -1.75 -12.64
CA VAL A 294 -7.84 -0.89 -11.55
C VAL A 294 -8.51 0.32 -12.18
N LEU A 295 -9.79 0.53 -11.87
CA LEU A 295 -10.56 1.69 -12.32
C LEU A 295 -10.76 2.68 -11.16
N PRO A 296 -10.48 3.98 -11.36
CA PRO A 296 -10.88 5.01 -10.40
C PRO A 296 -12.39 5.22 -10.49
N LEU A 297 -13.12 4.93 -9.41
CA LEU A 297 -14.58 4.87 -9.42
C LEU A 297 -15.22 6.21 -9.81
N GLU A 298 -14.72 7.33 -9.28
CA GLU A 298 -15.28 8.66 -9.54
C GLU A 298 -15.19 9.05 -11.02
N THR A 299 -14.00 8.93 -11.62
CA THR A 299 -13.81 9.21 -13.05
C THR A 299 -14.59 8.23 -13.93
N THR A 300 -14.62 6.96 -13.55
CA THR A 300 -15.34 5.92 -14.30
C THR A 300 -16.85 6.19 -14.35
N VAL A 301 -17.45 6.48 -13.20
CA VAL A 301 -18.90 6.71 -13.06
C VAL A 301 -19.33 8.05 -13.67
N SER A 302 -18.51 9.09 -13.56
CA SER A 302 -18.82 10.42 -14.11
C SER A 302 -18.72 10.46 -15.63
N GLN A 303 -17.71 9.82 -16.22
CA GLN A 303 -17.50 9.88 -17.67
C GLN A 303 -18.39 8.91 -18.45
N LYS A 304 -18.63 7.70 -17.92
CA LYS A 304 -19.39 6.62 -18.57
C LYS A 304 -18.94 6.28 -20.01
N LYS A 305 -17.64 6.39 -20.28
CA LYS A 305 -17.03 6.22 -21.62
C LYS A 305 -16.14 4.99 -21.76
N ASP A 306 -16.11 4.12 -20.75
CA ASP A 306 -15.22 2.96 -20.79
C ASP A 306 -15.78 1.87 -21.70
N ALA A 307 -15.09 1.61 -22.82
CA ALA A 307 -15.52 0.66 -23.85
C ALA A 307 -15.53 -0.81 -23.41
N LEU A 308 -14.86 -1.16 -22.31
CA LEU A 308 -14.84 -2.53 -21.79
C LEU A 308 -15.83 -2.72 -20.63
N LEU A 309 -16.60 -1.68 -20.24
CA LEU A 309 -17.67 -1.78 -19.25
C LEU A 309 -19.04 -1.85 -19.92
N ALA A 310 -19.87 -2.78 -19.46
CA ALA A 310 -21.27 -2.82 -19.85
C ALA A 310 -22.05 -1.68 -19.18
N THR A 311 -23.00 -1.07 -19.90
CA THR A 311 -23.82 0.04 -19.37
C THR A 311 -24.55 -0.32 -18.07
N SER A 312 -24.92 -1.59 -17.89
CA SER A 312 -25.56 -2.13 -16.69
C SER A 312 -24.66 -2.12 -15.45
N GLN A 313 -23.34 -1.97 -15.59
CA GLN A 313 -22.42 -1.93 -14.45
C GLN A 313 -22.37 -0.55 -13.79
N TYR A 314 -22.64 0.55 -14.53
CA TYR A 314 -22.53 1.90 -13.97
C TYR A 314 -23.40 2.16 -12.73
N PRO A 315 -24.67 1.73 -12.66
CA PRO A 315 -25.47 1.87 -11.44
C PRO A 315 -24.83 1.19 -10.21
N VAL A 316 -24.22 0.02 -10.40
CA VAL A 316 -23.51 -0.71 -9.34
C VAL A 316 -22.25 0.07 -8.90
N LEU A 317 -21.47 0.57 -9.86
CA LEU A 317 -20.29 1.38 -9.57
C LEU A 317 -20.63 2.70 -8.87
N SER A 318 -21.74 3.35 -9.23
CA SER A 318 -22.25 4.53 -8.53
C SER A 318 -22.56 4.22 -7.06
N LYS A 319 -23.21 3.08 -6.80
CA LYS A 319 -23.49 2.63 -5.43
C LYS A 319 -22.20 2.33 -4.67
N TYR A 320 -21.24 1.65 -5.29
CA TYR A 320 -19.93 1.42 -4.66
C TYR A 320 -19.20 2.72 -4.36
N LEU A 321 -19.22 3.70 -5.26
CA LEU A 321 -18.62 5.01 -5.01
C LEU A 321 -19.26 5.71 -3.80
N GLN A 322 -20.60 5.73 -3.73
CA GLN A 322 -21.32 6.31 -2.59
C GLN A 322 -21.00 5.58 -1.27
N ASP A 323 -21.09 4.25 -1.27
CA ASP A 323 -20.79 3.41 -0.11
C ASP A 323 -19.34 3.59 0.35
N MET A 324 -18.39 3.67 -0.57
CA MET A 324 -16.98 3.90 -0.29
C MET A 324 -16.71 5.28 0.29
N ASN A 325 -17.32 6.33 -0.27
CA ASN A 325 -17.17 7.69 0.25
C ASN A 325 -17.73 7.83 1.67
N ASN A 326 -18.89 7.23 1.95
CA ASN A 326 -19.46 7.20 3.30
C ASN A 326 -18.58 6.40 4.26
N HIS A 327 -18.14 5.22 3.83
CA HIS A 327 -17.34 4.31 4.64
C HIS A 327 -15.98 4.90 5.00
N LEU A 328 -15.25 5.44 4.03
CA LEU A 328 -13.93 6.05 4.22
C LEU A 328 -13.96 7.19 5.24
N ASN A 329 -15.04 7.97 5.24
CA ASN A 329 -15.22 9.14 6.11
C ASN A 329 -15.86 8.81 7.47
N SER A 330 -16.26 7.56 7.72
CA SER A 330 -17.06 7.19 8.90
C SER A 330 -16.38 7.46 10.26
N LEU A 331 -15.06 7.65 10.29
CA LEU A 331 -14.32 8.03 11.51
C LEU A 331 -14.05 9.55 11.64
N ASN A 332 -14.38 10.35 10.62
CA ASN A 332 -14.16 11.80 10.60
C ASN A 332 -15.45 12.61 10.82
N SER A 333 -16.63 12.00 10.67
CA SER A 333 -17.89 12.66 10.97
C SER A 333 -18.05 12.87 12.49
N PRO A 334 -18.56 14.02 12.95
CA PRO A 334 -18.93 14.19 14.35
C PRO A 334 -19.94 13.10 14.72
N LYS A 335 -19.72 12.41 15.85
CA LYS A 335 -20.73 11.48 16.38
C LYS A 335 -22.02 12.28 16.53
N LYS A 336 -23.07 11.91 15.78
CA LYS A 336 -24.42 12.39 16.10
C LYS A 336 -24.65 11.99 17.56
N SER A 337 -24.81 12.97 18.44
CA SER A 337 -25.24 12.73 19.82
C SER A 337 -26.50 11.88 19.74
N LYS A 338 -26.45 10.70 20.37
CA LYS A 338 -27.65 9.90 20.58
C LYS A 338 -28.48 10.53 21.68
#